data_AF-A0A7C3RNH4-F1
#
_entry.id   AF-A0A7C3RNH4-F1
#
_cell.length_a   1.000
_cell.length_b   1.000
_cell.length_c   1.000
_cell.angle_alpha   90.00
_cell.angle_beta   90.00
_cell.angle_gamma   90.00
#
_symmetry.space_group_name_H-M   'P 1'
#
loop_
_entity.id
_entity.type
_entity.pdbx_description
1 polymer ?
#
loop_
_entity_poly.entity_id
_entity_poly.type
_entity_poly.pdbx_seq_one_letter_code
_entity_poly.pdbx_strand_id
1 'polypeptide(L)'
;MKECPICKKIKEEKEKFYKSLNKPIYLCKEHLKEALLLNPRLYQDKEIQKEDICPICELEKKIISYYNGDFSDLCLYHLKIFEDKIPENTWKILIKEWEDYLKHIHNVIESYSYNQTPLKENYVMEILDLLLGTGRKIR
;
A
#
# COMPACT_ATOMS: atom_id res chain seq x y z
N MET A 1 12.74 -0.86 4.63
CA MET A 1 11.69 0.17 4.42
C MET A 1 10.97 0.37 5.73
N LYS A 2 10.71 1.62 6.13
CA LYS A 2 9.79 1.90 7.23
C LYS A 2 8.40 1.38 6.87
N GLU A 3 7.69 0.80 7.82
CA GLU A 3 6.32 0.31 7.62
C GLU A 3 5.36 1.51 7.60
N CYS A 4 4.54 1.64 6.55
CA CYS A 4 3.59 2.74 6.45
C CYS A 4 2.60 2.71 7.63
N PRO A 5 2.43 3.81 8.38
CA PRO A 5 1.59 3.84 9.58
C PRO A 5 0.12 3.55 9.29
N ILE A 6 -0.39 3.97 8.13
CA ILE A 6 -1.77 3.67 7.71
C ILE A 6 -1.91 2.17 7.41
N CYS A 7 -0.99 1.58 6.64
CA CYS A 7 -1.01 0.14 6.35
C CYS A 7 -0.99 -0.68 7.64
N LYS A 8 -0.09 -0.32 8.57
CA LYS A 8 0.03 -0.96 9.88
C LYS A 8 -1.28 -0.87 10.66
N LYS A 9 -1.87 0.33 10.73
CA LYS A 9 -3.13 0.55 11.45
C LYS A 9 -4.30 -0.22 10.84
N ILE A 10 -4.42 -0.24 9.51
CA ILE A 10 -5.44 -1.03 8.80
C ILE A 10 -5.29 -2.51 9.15
N LYS A 11 -4.06 -3.05 9.10
CA LYS A 11 -3.80 -4.45 9.42
C LYS A 11 -4.20 -4.78 10.87
N GLU A 12 -3.78 -3.96 11.83
CA GLU A 12 -4.11 -4.14 13.25
C GLU A 12 -5.63 -4.11 13.50
N GLU A 13 -6.35 -3.15 12.94
CA GLU A 13 -7.79 -3.01 13.15
C GLU A 13 -8.58 -4.12 12.41
N LYS A 14 -8.15 -4.53 11.23
CA LYS A 14 -8.70 -5.70 10.52
C LYS A 14 -8.57 -6.97 11.35
N GLU A 15 -7.37 -7.24 11.87
CA GLU A 15 -7.14 -8.44 12.69
C GLU A 15 -8.03 -8.45 13.93
N LYS A 16 -8.15 -7.32 14.65
CA LYS A 16 -9.05 -7.18 15.79
C LYS A 16 -10.49 -7.47 15.39
N PHE A 17 -10.94 -6.85 14.29
CA PHE A 17 -12.28 -7.01 13.78
C PHE A 17 -12.57 -8.48 13.46
N TYR A 18 -11.76 -9.14 12.62
CA TYR A 18 -11.96 -10.53 12.21
C TYR A 18 -11.92 -11.52 13.38
N LYS A 19 -11.04 -11.31 14.36
CA LYS A 19 -10.96 -12.14 15.59
C LYS A 19 -12.17 -11.96 16.50
N SER A 20 -12.79 -10.77 16.48
CA SER A 20 -13.99 -10.46 17.29
C SER A 20 -15.31 -10.90 16.64
N LEU A 21 -15.30 -11.34 15.38
CA LEU A 21 -16.49 -11.78 14.68
C LEU A 21 -17.08 -13.04 15.31
N ASN A 22 -18.22 -12.86 15.98
CA ASN A 22 -19.02 -13.92 16.59
C ASN A 22 -20.37 -14.13 15.88
N LYS A 23 -20.67 -13.32 14.86
CA LYS A 23 -21.87 -13.38 14.03
C LYS A 23 -21.50 -13.17 12.56
N PRO A 24 -22.30 -13.70 11.62
CA PRO A 24 -22.13 -13.40 10.20
C PRO A 24 -22.27 -11.91 9.95
N ILE A 25 -21.35 -11.39 9.16
CA ILE A 25 -21.40 -10.02 8.67
C ILE A 25 -21.19 -10.04 7.16
N TYR A 26 -21.66 -9.00 6.51
CA TYR A 26 -21.34 -8.82 5.11
C TYR A 26 -19.85 -8.42 4.91
N LEU A 27 -19.14 -9.10 4.00
CA LEU A 27 -17.78 -8.77 3.57
C LEU A 27 -17.68 -8.82 2.04
N CYS A 28 -16.98 -7.87 1.44
CA CYS A 28 -16.69 -7.90 0.02
C CYS A 28 -15.78 -9.10 -0.31
N LYS A 29 -15.69 -9.46 -1.60
CA LYS A 29 -14.91 -10.64 -2.04
C LYS A 29 -13.46 -10.64 -1.53
N GLU A 30 -12.80 -9.49 -1.52
CA GLU A 30 -11.40 -9.41 -1.09
C GLU A 30 -11.27 -9.50 0.44
N HIS A 31 -12.07 -8.75 1.20
CA HIS A 31 -12.04 -8.80 2.66
C HIS A 31 -12.55 -10.14 3.22
N LEU A 32 -13.43 -10.84 2.50
CA LEU A 32 -13.83 -12.20 2.84
C LEU A 32 -12.65 -13.17 2.77
N LYS A 33 -11.82 -13.11 1.72
CA LYS A 33 -10.62 -13.95 1.60
C LYS A 33 -9.67 -13.69 2.77
N GLU A 34 -9.42 -12.43 3.10
CA GLU A 34 -8.58 -12.05 4.25
C GLU A 34 -9.14 -12.61 5.57
N ALA A 35 -10.44 -12.43 5.79
CA ALA A 35 -11.11 -12.90 7.00
C ALA A 35 -11.04 -14.41 7.15
N LEU A 36 -11.20 -15.17 6.07
CA LEU A 36 -11.12 -16.64 6.07
C LEU A 36 -9.72 -17.16 6.40
N LEU A 37 -8.66 -16.44 6.04
CA LEU A 37 -7.28 -16.80 6.43
C LEU A 37 -7.06 -16.68 7.94
N LEU A 38 -7.72 -15.72 8.59
CA LEU A 38 -7.54 -15.41 10.02
C LEU A 38 -8.58 -16.12 10.91
N ASN A 39 -9.77 -16.35 10.40
CA ASN A 39 -10.86 -17.02 11.10
C ASN A 39 -11.65 -17.93 10.13
N PRO A 40 -11.16 -19.16 9.87
CA PRO A 40 -11.78 -20.09 8.93
C PRO A 40 -13.22 -20.50 9.27
N ARG A 41 -13.67 -20.28 10.52
CA ARG A 41 -15.02 -20.64 10.98
C ARG A 41 -16.12 -19.76 10.39
N LEU A 42 -15.78 -18.61 9.80
CA LEU A 42 -16.72 -17.67 9.18
C LEU A 42 -17.46 -18.25 7.95
N TYR A 43 -16.96 -19.33 7.34
CA TYR A 43 -17.55 -19.92 6.14
C TYR A 43 -18.90 -20.64 6.39
N GLN A 44 -19.34 -20.78 7.64
CA GLN A 44 -20.50 -21.62 7.97
C GLN A 44 -21.85 -20.98 7.65
N ASP A 45 -21.93 -19.66 7.48
CA ASP A 45 -23.21 -18.98 7.24
C ASP A 45 -23.39 -18.57 5.77
N LYS A 46 -24.25 -19.33 5.12
CA LYS A 46 -24.74 -19.10 3.75
C LYS A 46 -25.69 -17.91 3.76
N GLU A 47 -25.17 -16.74 3.40
CA GLU A 47 -25.84 -15.68 2.62
C GLU A 47 -25.01 -14.39 2.76
N ILE A 48 -23.86 -14.36 2.08
CA ILE A 48 -23.11 -13.12 1.90
C ILE A 48 -23.86 -12.34 0.81
N GLN A 49 -24.68 -11.37 1.23
CA GLN A 49 -25.25 -10.36 0.32
C GLN A 49 -24.11 -9.69 -0.45
N LYS A 50 -24.31 -9.07 -1.62
CA LYS A 50 -23.22 -8.39 -2.35
C LYS A 50 -23.48 -6.89 -2.34
N GLU A 51 -22.72 -6.14 -1.55
CA GLU A 51 -22.60 -4.68 -1.69
C GLU A 51 -21.16 -4.31 -2.08
N ASP A 52 -20.97 -3.30 -2.93
CA ASP A 52 -19.62 -2.94 -3.38
C ASP A 52 -18.70 -2.46 -2.23
N ILE A 53 -19.29 -2.02 -1.11
CA ILE A 53 -18.60 -1.50 0.06
C ILE A 53 -19.01 -2.33 1.28
N CYS A 54 -18.05 -2.95 1.96
CA CYS A 54 -18.31 -3.67 3.21
C CYS A 54 -17.82 -2.89 4.44
N PRO A 55 -18.15 -3.31 5.68
CA PRO A 55 -17.71 -2.63 6.90
C PRO A 55 -16.18 -2.46 7.01
N ILE A 56 -15.40 -3.38 6.43
CA ILE A 56 -13.93 -3.24 6.38
C ILE A 56 -13.50 -2.17 5.38
N CYS A 57 -14.16 -2.03 4.24
CA CYS A 57 -13.90 -0.92 3.31
C CYS A 57 -14.12 0.43 4.01
N GLU A 58 -15.20 0.55 4.78
CA GLU A 58 -15.49 1.76 5.55
C GLU A 58 -14.47 1.99 6.67
N LEU A 59 -14.02 0.92 7.34
CA LEU A 59 -12.94 1.00 8.33
C LEU A 59 -11.64 1.52 7.71
N GLU A 60 -11.24 1.00 6.54
CA GLU A 60 -10.04 1.46 5.81
C GLU A 60 -10.16 2.94 5.44
N LYS A 61 -11.28 3.34 4.80
CA LYS A 61 -11.55 4.74 4.46
C LYS A 61 -11.50 5.64 5.68
N LYS A 62 -12.07 5.19 6.81
CA LYS A 62 -12.07 5.92 8.07
C LYS A 62 -10.64 6.15 8.56
N ILE A 63 -9.83 5.10 8.63
CA ILE A 63 -8.42 5.19 9.07
C ILE A 63 -7.64 6.17 8.18
N ILE A 64 -7.82 6.09 6.86
CA ILE A 64 -7.19 7.00 5.91
C ILE A 64 -7.67 8.44 6.15
N SER A 65 -8.97 8.68 6.24
CA SER A 65 -9.54 10.03 6.37
C SER A 65 -9.10 10.78 7.63
N TYR A 66 -8.82 10.06 8.72
CA TYR A 66 -8.38 10.64 9.99
C TYR A 66 -6.86 10.71 10.15
N TYR A 67 -6.09 10.34 9.12
CA TYR A 67 -4.64 10.41 9.21
C TYR A 67 -4.16 11.87 9.30
N ASN A 68 -3.36 12.14 10.34
CA ASN A 68 -2.76 13.45 10.62
C ASN A 68 -1.26 13.34 10.98
N GLY A 69 -0.62 12.22 10.63
CA GLY A 69 0.80 11.98 10.88
C GLY A 69 1.72 12.57 9.80
N ASP A 70 3.00 12.19 9.85
CA ASP A 70 4.01 12.63 8.89
C ASP A 70 3.87 11.91 7.53
N PHE A 71 3.58 12.67 6.47
CA PHE A 71 3.46 12.14 5.12
C PHE A 71 4.74 11.47 4.61
N SER A 72 5.93 11.85 5.10
CA SER A 72 7.20 11.23 4.69
C SER A 72 7.30 9.74 5.08
N ASP A 73 6.53 9.30 6.08
CA ASP A 73 6.50 7.90 6.50
C ASP A 73 5.46 7.06 5.72
N LEU A 74 4.70 7.66 4.80
CA LEU A 74 3.68 6.96 4.02
C LEU A 74 4.26 6.19 2.84
N CYS A 75 3.62 5.05 2.51
CA CYS A 75 3.91 4.38 1.25
C CYS A 75 3.32 5.17 0.07
N LEU A 76 3.83 4.91 -1.14
CA LEU A 76 3.45 5.62 -2.36
C LEU A 76 1.94 5.58 -2.65
N TYR A 77 1.28 4.46 -2.36
CA TYR A 77 -0.17 4.34 -2.46
C TYR A 77 -0.89 5.38 -1.59
N HIS A 78 -0.51 5.51 -0.32
CA HIS A 78 -1.14 6.47 0.59
C HIS A 78 -0.70 7.91 0.31
N LEU A 79 0.56 8.14 -0.09
CA LEU A 79 1.01 9.46 -0.55
C LEU A 79 0.14 9.99 -1.69
N LYS A 80 -0.20 9.14 -2.67
CA LYS A 80 -1.06 9.51 -3.79
C LYS A 80 -2.46 9.97 -3.34
N ILE A 81 -3.00 9.38 -2.28
CA ILE A 81 -4.30 9.79 -1.71
C ILE A 81 -4.23 11.19 -1.10
N PHE A 82 -3.08 11.57 -0.56
CA PHE A 82 -2.88 12.85 0.10
C PHE A 82 -2.12 13.87 -0.76
N GLU A 83 -1.94 13.65 -2.08
CA GLU A 83 -1.12 14.50 -2.96
C GLU A 83 -1.38 16.00 -2.72
N ASP A 84 -2.66 16.39 -2.68
CA ASP A 84 -3.08 17.79 -2.50
C ASP A 84 -2.88 18.35 -1.08
N LYS A 85 -2.59 17.48 -0.10
CA LYS A 85 -2.42 17.82 1.32
C LYS A 85 -0.96 17.75 1.77
N ILE A 86 -0.04 17.28 0.93
CA ILE A 86 1.37 17.16 1.30
C ILE A 86 1.98 18.58 1.39
N PRO A 87 2.53 18.98 2.54
CA PRO A 87 3.21 20.27 2.68
C PRO A 87 4.43 20.36 1.75
N GLU A 88 4.71 21.55 1.22
CA GLU A 88 5.82 21.76 0.29
C GLU A 88 7.18 21.29 0.85
N ASN A 89 7.42 21.51 2.15
CA ASN A 89 8.66 21.05 2.79
C ASN A 89 8.75 19.52 2.81
N THR A 90 7.64 18.83 3.10
CA THR A 90 7.58 17.37 3.06
C THR A 90 7.75 16.85 1.64
N TRP A 91 7.18 17.53 0.64
CA TRP A 91 7.37 17.20 -0.77
C TRP A 91 8.85 17.31 -1.18
N LYS A 92 9.55 18.36 -0.77
CA LYS A 92 10.99 18.53 -1.02
C LYS A 92 11.81 17.37 -0.42
N ILE A 93 11.46 16.92 0.78
CA ILE A 93 12.10 15.75 1.41
C ILE A 93 11.85 14.48 0.59
N LEU A 94 10.61 14.22 0.20
CA LEU A 94 10.23 13.05 -0.60
C LEU A 94 10.94 13.01 -1.95
N ILE A 95 11.07 14.16 -2.63
CA ILE A 95 11.81 14.26 -3.90
C ILE A 95 13.28 13.90 -3.69
N LYS A 96 13.91 14.40 -2.63
CA LYS A 96 15.31 14.08 -2.32
C LYS A 96 15.50 12.59 -2.05
N GLU A 97 14.62 11.99 -1.25
CA GLU A 97 14.65 10.53 -0.99
C GLU A 97 14.48 9.73 -2.28
N TRP A 98 13.62 10.18 -3.18
CA TRP A 98 13.41 9.57 -4.50
C TRP A 98 14.66 9.64 -5.39
N GLU A 99 15.30 10.80 -5.47
CA GLU A 99 16.55 10.99 -6.22
C GLU A 99 17.67 10.09 -5.68
N ASP A 100 17.78 9.95 -4.36
CA ASP A 100 18.78 9.09 -3.74
C ASP A 100 18.49 7.61 -4.00
N TYR A 101 17.22 7.20 -4.01
CA TYR A 101 16.83 5.84 -4.40
C TYR A 101 17.14 5.54 -5.87
N LEU A 102 16.88 6.49 -6.78
CA LEU A 102 17.23 6.36 -8.19
C LEU A 102 18.75 6.19 -8.40
N LYS A 103 19.56 7.00 -7.71
CA LYS A 103 21.04 6.85 -7.74
C LYS A 103 21.46 5.47 -7.27
N HIS A 104 20.86 4.96 -6.18
CA HIS A 104 21.16 3.63 -5.68
C HIS A 104 20.85 2.54 -6.72
N ILE A 105 19.72 2.65 -7.42
CA ILE A 105 19.34 1.71 -8.46
C ILE A 105 20.30 1.77 -9.66
N HIS A 106 20.66 2.97 -10.12
CA HIS A 106 21.69 3.12 -11.17
C HIS A 106 23.01 2.45 -10.77
N ASN A 107 23.49 2.67 -9.54
CA ASN A 107 24.70 2.02 -9.05
C ASN A 107 24.59 0.49 -9.04
N VAL A 108 23.43 -0.06 -8.66
CA VAL A 108 23.19 -1.52 -8.67
C VAL A 108 23.23 -2.04 -10.11
N ILE A 109 22.61 -1.35 -11.07
CA ILE A 109 22.62 -1.73 -12.48
C ILE A 109 24.02 -1.66 -13.08
N GLU A 110 24.76 -0.58 -12.83
CA GLU A 110 26.14 -0.44 -13.26
C GLU A 110 27.01 -1.57 -12.69
N SER A 111 26.85 -1.89 -11.41
CA SER A 111 27.58 -3.00 -10.75
C SER A 111 27.24 -4.38 -11.34
N TYR A 112 26.00 -4.56 -11.83
CA TYR A 112 25.57 -5.78 -12.50
C TYR A 112 26.11 -5.87 -13.93
N SER A 113 26.11 -4.75 -14.66
CA SER A 113 26.62 -4.65 -16.03
C SER A 113 28.12 -4.92 -16.16
N TYR A 114 28.88 -4.74 -15.08
CA TYR A 114 30.30 -5.08 -15.03
C TYR A 114 30.55 -6.60 -15.11
N ASN A 115 29.55 -7.43 -14.77
CA ASN A 115 29.70 -8.88 -14.68
C ASN A 115 28.85 -9.69 -15.70
N GLN A 116 27.80 -9.13 -16.33
CA GLN A 116 27.01 -9.74 -17.41
C GLN A 116 26.27 -8.68 -18.27
N THR A 117 25.62 -9.14 -19.36
CA THR A 117 24.86 -8.34 -20.34
C THR A 117 24.11 -7.16 -19.72
N PRO A 118 24.31 -5.91 -20.22
CA PRO A 118 23.71 -4.73 -19.61
C PRO A 118 22.18 -4.83 -19.54
N LEU A 119 21.63 -4.52 -18.37
CA LEU A 119 20.19 -4.35 -18.18
C LEU A 119 19.73 -3.17 -19.04
N LYS A 120 18.80 -3.41 -19.98
CA LYS A 120 18.23 -2.35 -20.79
C LYS A 120 17.39 -1.41 -19.91
N GLU A 121 17.47 -0.12 -20.19
CA GLU A 121 16.81 0.98 -19.44
C GLU A 121 15.29 0.76 -19.26
N ASN A 122 14.62 0.14 -20.25
CA ASN A 122 13.20 -0.19 -20.15
C ASN A 122 12.89 -1.22 -19.04
N TYR A 123 13.76 -2.20 -18.81
CA TYR A 123 13.56 -3.18 -17.74
C TYR A 123 13.80 -2.57 -16.36
N VAL A 124 14.73 -1.63 -16.27
CA VAL A 124 14.98 -0.85 -15.04
C VAL A 124 13.75 -0.03 -14.69
N MET A 125 13.16 0.63 -15.68
CA MET A 125 11.94 1.40 -15.52
C MET A 125 10.75 0.51 -15.16
N GLU A 126 10.62 -0.68 -15.75
CA GLU A 126 9.60 -1.66 -15.37
C GLU A 126 9.79 -2.17 -13.92
N ILE A 127 11.04 -2.45 -13.50
CA ILE A 127 11.34 -2.86 -12.12
C ILE A 127 11.02 -1.73 -11.14
N LEU A 128 11.38 -0.48 -11.47
CA LEU A 128 11.01 0.69 -10.70
C LEU A 128 9.49 0.85 -10.61
N ASP A 129 8.79 0.70 -11.72
CA ASP A 129 7.33 0.78 -11.78
C ASP A 129 6.68 -0.34 -10.95
N LEU A 130 7.26 -1.54 -10.95
CA LEU A 130 6.80 -2.70 -10.16
C LEU A 130 7.11 -2.57 -8.66
N LEU A 131 8.28 -2.03 -8.29
CA LEU A 131 8.69 -1.82 -6.90
C LEU A 131 7.99 -0.63 -6.25
N LEU A 132 7.67 0.39 -7.05
CA LEU A 132 7.24 1.69 -6.56
C LEU A 132 5.78 2.00 -6.88
N GLY A 133 5.15 1.33 -7.85
CA GLY A 133 3.75 1.56 -8.23
C GLY A 133 3.53 3.00 -8.71
N THR A 134 3.56 3.22 -10.02
CA THR A 134 3.79 4.53 -10.67
C THR A 134 2.87 5.69 -10.29
N GLY A 135 3.11 6.30 -9.13
CA GLY A 135 2.76 7.69 -8.83
C GLY A 135 3.44 8.72 -9.76
N ARG A 136 3.89 8.33 -10.97
CA ARG A 136 4.41 9.25 -11.98
C ARG A 136 3.24 10.00 -12.60
N LYS A 137 3.21 11.32 -12.39
CA LYS A 137 2.44 12.24 -13.23
C LYS A 137 3.12 12.26 -14.59
N ILE A 138 2.65 11.42 -15.52
CA ILE A 138 2.99 11.52 -16.93
C ILE A 138 2.33 12.83 -17.41
N ARG A 139 3.13 13.85 -17.71
CA ARG A 139 2.69 15.04 -18.44
C ARG A 139 2.91 14.82 -19.92
#